data_AF-L9WGU9-F1
#
_entry.id   AF-L9WGU9-F1
#
_cell.length_a   1.000
_cell.length_b   1.000
_cell.length_c   1.000
_cell.angle_alpha   90.00
_cell.angle_beta   90.00
_cell.angle_gamma   90.00
#
_symmetry.space_group_name_H-M   'P 1'
#
loop_
_entity.id
_entity.type
_entity.pdbx_description
1 polymer ?
#
loop_
_entity_poly.entity_id
_entity_poly.type
_entity_poly.pdbx_seq_one_letter_code
_entity_poly.pdbx_strand_id
1 'polypeptide(L)' 'MTHTIEISDDLKERLDNHCEEDETYAEFLEELVSIYETEGAFLQEGYSE' A
#
# COMPACT_ATOMS: atom_id res chain seq x y z
N MET A 1 9.51 12.99 -7.28
CA MET A 1 9.39 13.92 -6.13
C MET A 1 8.92 13.10 -4.95
N THR A 2 9.33 13.43 -3.73
CA THR A 2 8.85 12.71 -2.53
C THR A 2 7.66 13.46 -1.93
N HIS A 3 6.72 12.69 -1.37
CA HIS A 3 5.54 13.20 -0.69
C HIS A 3 5.50 12.63 0.73
N THR A 4 4.95 13.40 1.66
CA THR A 4 4.73 12.96 3.04
C THR A 4 3.26 12.63 3.22
N ILE A 5 2.99 11.51 3.90
CA ILE A 5 1.65 11.10 4.31
C ILE A 5 1.57 11.09 5.84
N GLU A 6 0.42 11.45 6.39
CA GLU A 6 0.13 11.30 7.81
C GLU A 6 -0.61 9.98 8.02
N ILE A 7 -0.18 9.19 9.00
CA ILE A 7 -0.77 7.89 9.34
C ILE A 7 -0.99 7.75 10.84
N SER A 8 -1.99 6.97 11.21
CA SER A 8 -2.25 6.59 12.59
C SER A 8 -1.14 5.71 13.15
N ASP A 9 -0.98 5.72 14.48
CA ASP A 9 -0.02 4.85 15.18
C ASP A 9 -0.27 3.35 14.92
N ASP A 10 -1.55 2.96 14.85
CA ASP A 10 -1.99 1.60 14.46
C ASP A 10 -1.46 1.20 13.06
N LEU A 11 -1.60 2.08 12.07
CA LEU A 11 -1.13 1.80 10.72
C LEU A 11 0.40 1.72 10.69
N LYS A 12 1.08 2.57 11.46
CA LYS A 12 2.53 2.52 11.59
C LYS A 12 3.00 1.20 12.21
N GLU A 13 2.35 0.72 13.28
CA GLU A 13 2.68 -0.56 13.90
C GLU A 13 2.46 -1.74 12.94
N ARG A 14 1.40 -1.67 12.12
CA ARG A 14 1.18 -2.67 11.07
C ARG A 14 2.27 -2.64 10.01
N LEU A 15 2.68 -1.45 9.56
CA LEU A 15 3.80 -1.32 8.62
C LEU A 15 5.09 -1.90 9.22
N ASP A 16 5.41 -1.60 10.48
CA ASP A 16 6.59 -2.11 11.17
C ASP A 16 6.61 -3.64 11.27
N ASN A 17 5.46 -4.27 11.54
CA ASN A 17 5.34 -5.73 11.62
C ASN A 17 5.44 -6.44 10.25
N HIS A 18 5.08 -5.75 9.17
CA HIS A 18 5.01 -6.35 7.83
C HIS A 18 6.18 -5.96 6.92
N CYS A 19 6.94 -4.91 7.26
CA CYS A 19 8.12 -4.48 6.52
C CYS A 19 9.29 -5.43 6.81
N GLU A 20 9.96 -5.89 5.76
CA GLU A 20 11.07 -6.85 5.89
C GLU A 20 12.38 -6.18 6.34
N GLU A 21 13.34 -6.97 6.84
CA GLU A 21 14.67 -6.45 7.17
C GLU A 21 15.33 -5.86 5.91
N ASP A 22 15.77 -4.61 5.98
CA ASP A 22 16.32 -3.79 4.87
C ASP A 22 15.29 -3.21 3.88
N GLU A 23 13.99 -3.41 4.10
CA GLU A 23 12.93 -2.79 3.29
C GLU A 23 12.50 -1.43 3.86
N THR A 24 12.18 -0.47 2.98
CA THR A 24 11.54 0.78 3.39
C THR A 24 10.01 0.70 3.30
N TYR A 25 9.30 1.49 4.11
CA TYR A 25 7.84 1.59 3.98
C TYR A 25 7.37 2.02 2.58
N ALA A 26 8.21 2.76 1.83
CA ALA A 26 7.88 3.13 0.47
C ALA A 26 7.85 1.90 -0.45
N GLU A 27 8.87 1.04 -0.38
CA GLU A 27 8.96 -0.21 -1.14
C GLU A 27 7.81 -1.15 -0.78
N PHE A 28 7.54 -1.34 0.51
CA PHE A 28 6.42 -2.15 0.97
C PHE A 28 5.07 -1.65 0.43
N LEU A 29 4.84 -0.33 0.47
CA LEU A 29 3.61 0.28 -0.05
C LEU A 29 3.51 0.16 -1.58
N GLU A 30 4.60 0.29 -2.31
CA GLU A 30 4.63 0.09 -3.77
C GLU A 30 4.30 -1.35 -4.14
N GLU A 31 4.86 -2.34 -3.42
CA GLU A 31 4.51 -3.76 -3.60
C GLU A 31 3.03 -4.01 -3.29
N LEU A 32 2.49 -3.45 -2.20
CA LEU A 32 1.06 -3.54 -1.89
C LEU A 32 0.19 -2.97 -3.02
N VAL A 33 0.53 -1.80 -3.55
CA VAL A 33 -0.20 -1.18 -4.67
C VAL A 33 -0.11 -2.06 -5.92
N SER A 34 1.08 -2.59 -6.23
CA SER A 34 1.30 -3.51 -7.35
C SER A 34 0.43 -4.78 -7.23
N ILE A 35 0.27 -5.32 -6.02
CA ILE A 35 -0.66 -6.43 -5.74
C ILE A 35 -2.11 -6.01 -6.03
N TYR A 36 -2.55 -4.84 -5.55
CA TYR A 36 -3.91 -4.33 -5.85
C TYR A 36 -4.15 -4.11 -7.35
N GLU A 37 -3.14 -3.65 -8.09
CA GLU A 37 -3.21 -3.41 -9.53
C GLU A 37 -3.17 -4.72 -10.34
N THR A 38 -2.37 -5.70 -9.91
CA THR A 38 -2.16 -6.97 -10.61
C THR A 38 -3.27 -7.97 -10.32
N GLU A 39 -3.73 -8.07 -9.07
CA GLU A 39 -4.82 -8.96 -8.66
C GLU A 39 -6.21 -8.38 -8.99
N GLY A 40 -6.27 -7.15 -9.54
CA GLY A 40 -7.42 -6.64 -10.29
C GLY A 40 -8.74 -6.66 -9.54
N ALA A 41 -8.74 -6.63 -8.20
CA ALA A 41 -9.92 -7.02 -7.46
C ALA A 41 -11.10 -6.03 -7.60
N PHE A 42 -10.90 -4.76 -8.00
CA PHE A 42 -12.01 -3.79 -7.97
C PHE A 42 -11.98 -2.61 -8.97
N LEU A 43 -11.10 -2.60 -9.98
CA LEU A 43 -11.17 -1.59 -11.05
C LEU A 43 -11.91 -2.18 -12.26
N GLN A 44 -13.23 -1.98 -12.28
CA GLN A 44 -14.15 -2.01 -13.45
C GLN A 44 -15.20 -3.15 -13.60
N GLU A 45 -15.93 -3.53 -12.55
CA GLU A 45 -17.33 -4.03 -12.71
C GLU A 45 -18.37 -3.10 -12.08
N GLY A 46 -18.08 -1.79 -11.96
CA GLY A 46 -18.90 -0.86 -11.17
C GLY A 46 -19.11 0.55 -11.71
N TYR A 47 -18.62 0.90 -12.90
CA TYR A 47 -19.16 2.06 -13.64
C TYR A 47 -20.19 1.54 -14.64
N SER A 48 -21.30 1.02 -14.12
CA SER A 48 -22.58 1.00 -14.83
C SER A 48 -23.46 2.07 -14.20
N GLU A 49 -23.37 3.28 -14.75
CA GLU A 49 -24.54 4.14 -15.00
C GLU A 49 -24.26 4.98 -16.26
#